data_AF-A0A641RZ55-F1
#
_entry.id   AF-A0A641RZ55-F1
#
_cell.length_a   1.000
_cell.length_b   1.000
_cell.length_c   1.000
_cell.angle_alpha   90.00
_cell.angle_beta   90.00
_cell.angle_gamma   90.00
#
_symmetry.space_group_name_H-M   'P 1'
#
loop_
_entity.id
_entity.type
_entity.pdbx_description
1 polymer ?
#
loop_
_entity_poly.entity_id
_entity_poly.type
_entity_poly.pdbx_seq_one_letter_code
_entity_poly.pdbx_strand_id
1 'polypeptide(L)' 'MDNLQKYKPTDKMIDLISDNYSLLQVMSRFGLSLGFGDKTVKEVCELNGVDCRTFLIVVNFMAEGFSRLDGDK' A
#
# COMPACT_ATOMS: atom_id res chain seq x y z
N MET A 1 19.73 8.53 1.12
CA MET A 1 19.20 7.17 0.90
C MET A 1 17.70 7.28 0.98
N ASP A 2 17.10 7.51 -0.18
CA ASP A 2 15.67 7.71 -0.39
C ASP A 2 14.86 6.59 0.23
N ASN A 3 13.93 6.95 1.10
CA ASN A 3 13.15 6.00 1.90
C ASN A 3 11.96 5.46 1.09
N LEU A 4 12.26 4.74 0.00
CA LEU A 4 11.28 4.14 -0.94
C LEU A 4 10.29 3.13 -0.30
N GLN A 5 10.38 2.88 1.00
CA GLN A 5 9.57 1.89 1.72
C GLN A 5 9.03 2.48 3.02
N LYS A 6 7.99 3.33 2.90
CA LYS A 6 7.21 3.82 4.04
C LYS A 6 6.47 2.69 4.76
N TYR A 7 5.82 1.81 4.01
CA TYR A 7 5.02 0.70 4.51
C TYR A 7 5.68 -0.66 4.28
N LYS A 8 5.42 -1.58 5.19
CA LYS A 8 6.03 -2.91 5.30
C LYS A 8 4.96 -4.01 5.44
N PRO A 9 5.30 -5.28 5.17
CA PRO A 9 4.34 -6.38 5.27
C PRO A 9 3.74 -6.58 6.67
N THR A 10 4.45 -6.15 7.72
CA THR A 10 4.08 -6.29 9.14
C THR A 10 3.17 -5.19 9.64
N ASP A 11 3.00 -4.10 8.90
CA ASP A 11 2.15 -3.00 9.29
C ASP A 11 0.68 -3.43 9.20
N LYS A 12 -0.18 -2.92 10.08
CA LYS A 12 -1.62 -3.21 9.98
C LYS A 12 -2.20 -2.48 8.79
N MET A 13 -3.07 -3.14 8.03
CA MET A 13 -3.70 -2.53 6.86
C MET A 13 -4.49 -1.26 7.21
N ILE A 14 -5.08 -1.22 8.42
CA ILE A 14 -5.80 -0.04 8.92
C ILE A 14 -4.88 1.17 9.12
N ASP A 15 -3.61 0.95 9.51
CA ASP A 15 -2.66 2.03 9.74
C ASP A 15 -2.27 2.71 8.42
N LEU A 16 -2.11 1.93 7.34
CA LEU A 16 -1.86 2.44 5.99
C LEU A 16 -3.00 3.35 5.51
N ILE A 17 -4.24 2.86 5.64
CA ILE A 17 -5.44 3.59 5.19
C ILE A 17 -5.64 4.86 6.02
N SER A 18 -5.43 4.78 7.33
CA SER A 18 -5.61 5.91 8.25
C SER A 18 -4.57 7.01 8.02
N ASP A 19 -3.35 6.64 7.65
CA ASP A 19 -2.27 7.56 7.28
C ASP A 19 -2.50 8.19 5.89
N ASN A 20 -3.05 7.45 4.92
CA ASN A 20 -3.38 8.00 3.60
C ASN A 20 -4.62 7.34 2.96
N TYR A 21 -5.77 7.99 3.06
CA TYR A 21 -7.05 7.51 2.51
C TYR A 21 -7.06 7.32 0.99
N SER A 22 -6.17 7.98 0.23
CA SER A 22 -6.08 7.77 -1.22
C SER A 22 -5.70 6.33 -1.59
N LEU A 23 -5.06 5.60 -0.67
CA LEU A 23 -4.70 4.19 -0.84
C LEU A 23 -5.92 3.28 -0.96
N LEU A 24 -7.11 3.70 -0.49
CA LEU A 24 -8.35 2.96 -0.73
C LEU A 24 -8.62 2.72 -2.22
N GLN A 25 -8.20 3.65 -3.08
CA GLN A 25 -8.33 3.47 -4.53
C GLN A 25 -7.42 2.34 -5.03
N VAL A 26 -6.20 2.24 -4.52
CA VAL A 26 -5.26 1.16 -4.85
C VAL A 26 -5.86 -0.18 -4.41
N MET A 27 -6.38 -0.26 -3.20
CA MET A 27 -6.98 -1.50 -2.65
C MET A 27 -8.12 -2.03 -3.53
N SER A 28 -8.98 -1.15 -4.02
CA SER A 28 -10.06 -1.52 -4.95
C SER A 28 -9.54 -2.12 -6.25
N ARG A 29 -8.40 -1.64 -6.78
CA ARG A 29 -7.77 -2.18 -8.01
C ARG A 29 -7.13 -3.55 -7.80
N PHE A 30 -6.67 -3.83 -6.59
CA PHE A 30 -6.16 -5.16 -6.20
C PHE A 30 -7.28 -6.13 -5.77
N GLY A 31 -8.55 -5.72 -5.81
CA GLY A 31 -9.66 -6.56 -5.40
C GLY A 31 -9.76 -6.79 -3.89
N LEU A 32 -9.11 -5.95 -3.08
CA LEU A 32 -9.15 -6.06 -1.62
C LEU A 32 -10.46 -5.47 -1.09
N SER A 33 -11.30 -6.32 -0.50
CA SER A 33 -12.55 -5.91 0.14
C SER A 33 -12.29 -5.32 1.53
N LEU A 34 -13.08 -4.30 1.93
CA LEU A 34 -12.99 -3.68 3.26
C LEU A 34 -13.29 -4.69 4.39
N GLY A 35 -12.75 -4.42 5.58
CA GLY A 35 -12.94 -5.28 6.77
C GLY A 35 -11.68 -6.02 7.20
N PHE A 36 -10.55 -5.32 7.29
CA PHE A 36 -9.24 -5.92 7.58
C PHE A 36 -9.06 -6.31 9.05
N GLY A 37 -9.78 -5.65 9.97
CA GLY A 37 -9.57 -5.81 11.41
C GLY A 37 -8.13 -5.46 11.79
N ASP A 38 -7.52 -6.28 12.64
CA ASP A 38 -6.12 -6.13 13.07
C ASP A 38 -5.10 -6.80 12.15
N LYS A 39 -5.49 -7.23 10.95
CA LYS A 39 -4.59 -7.95 10.03
C LYS A 39 -3.52 -7.04 9.46
N THR A 40 -2.35 -7.62 9.34
CA THR A 40 -1.19 -7.05 8.65
C THR A 40 -1.42 -7.00 7.14
N VAL A 41 -0.64 -6.16 6.44
CA VAL A 41 -0.65 -6.11 4.97
C VAL A 41 -0.42 -7.48 4.35
N LYS A 42 0.53 -8.26 4.91
CA LYS A 42 0.82 -9.62 4.44
C LYS A 42 -0.39 -10.54 4.52
N GLU A 43 -1.04 -10.60 5.68
CA GLU A 43 -2.20 -11.47 5.89
C GLU A 43 -3.36 -11.08 4.97
N VAL A 44 -3.61 -9.78 4.79
CA VAL A 44 -4.66 -9.31 3.87
C VAL A 44 -4.35 -9.71 2.42
N CYS A 45 -3.11 -9.54 1.97
CA CYS A 45 -2.73 -9.94 0.61
C CYS A 45 -2.89 -11.45 0.39
N GLU A 46 -2.42 -12.27 1.34
CA GLU A 46 -2.52 -13.74 1.28
C GLU A 46 -3.97 -14.21 1.24
N LEU A 47 -4.84 -13.66 2.09
CA LEU A 47 -6.26 -14.02 2.14
C LEU A 47 -7.04 -13.66 0.86
N ASN A 48 -6.57 -12.66 0.11
CA ASN A 48 -7.21 -12.20 -1.12
C ASN A 48 -6.48 -12.67 -2.39
N GLY A 49 -5.45 -13.51 -2.28
CA GLY A 49 -4.69 -13.99 -3.43
C GLY A 49 -3.90 -12.90 -4.16
N VAL A 50 -3.50 -11.85 -3.45
CA VAL A 50 -2.72 -10.72 -3.97
C VAL A 50 -1.24 -10.93 -3.65
N ASP A 51 -0.35 -10.68 -4.62
CA ASP A 51 1.08 -10.65 -4.36
C ASP A 51 1.43 -9.44 -3.46
N CYS A 52 1.84 -9.73 -2.22
CA CYS A 52 2.12 -8.73 -1.20
C CYS A 52 3.25 -7.78 -1.62
N ARG A 53 4.25 -8.27 -2.36
CA ARG A 53 5.40 -7.45 -2.79
C ARG A 53 4.95 -6.43 -3.82
N THR A 54 4.19 -6.84 -4.83
CA THR A 54 3.63 -5.94 -5.85
C THR A 54 2.70 -4.92 -5.22
N PHE A 55 1.81 -5.33 -4.31
CA PHE A 55 0.95 -4.39 -3.58
C PHE A 55 1.76 -3.31 -2.85
N LEU A 56 2.76 -3.71 -2.06
CA LEU A 56 3.59 -2.77 -1.31
C LEU A 56 4.41 -1.84 -2.22
N ILE A 57 4.85 -2.29 -3.40
CA ILE A 57 5.53 -1.41 -4.37
C ILE A 57 4.58 -0.30 -4.82
N VAL A 58 3.35 -0.65 -5.23
CA VAL A 58 2.38 0.34 -5.71
C VAL A 58 1.94 1.28 -4.60
N VAL A 59 1.66 0.77 -3.41
CA VAL A 59 1.23 1.57 -2.25
C VAL A 59 2.32 2.54 -1.81
N ASN A 60 3.57 2.09 -1.70
CA ASN A 60 4.68 2.97 -1.35
C ASN A 60 4.92 4.04 -2.42
N PHE A 61 4.84 3.67 -3.70
CA PHE A 61 4.94 4.63 -4.81
C PHE A 61 3.84 5.70 -4.75
N MET A 62 2.59 5.30 -4.50
CA MET A 62 1.46 6.23 -4.38
C MET A 62 1.57 7.14 -3.15
N ALA A 63 2.13 6.63 -2.05
CA ALA A 63 2.28 7.39 -0.81
C ALA A 63 3.39 8.44 -0.83
N GLU A 64 4.43 8.27 -1.64
CA GLU A 64 5.45 9.32 -1.86
C GLU A 64 4.91 10.49 -2.70
N GLY A 65 3.73 10.35 -3.31
CA GLY A 65 3.21 11.29 -4.31
C GLY A 65 3.99 11.17 -5.61
N PHE A 66 3.32 11.40 -6.75
CA PHE A 66 3.91 11.31 -8.10
C PHE A 66 5.14 12.22 -8.36
N SER A 67 5.58 12.97 -7.36
CA SER A 67 6.64 13.99 -7.31
C SER A 67 8.03 13.56 -7.83
N ARG A 68 8.22 12.31 -8.26
CA ARG A 68 9.46 11.84 -8.88
C ARG A 68 9.42 11.79 -10.41
N LEU A 69 8.27 12.03 -11.04
CA LEU A 69 8.16 12.05 -12.51
C LEU A 69 8.42 13.44 -13.13
N ASP A 70 8.45 14.50 -12.32
CA ASP A 70 8.75 15.87 -12.76
C ASP A 70 10.20 16.30 -12.46
N GLY A 71 11.14 15.37 -12.61
CA GLY A 71 12.55 15.57 -12.24
C GLY A 71 13.54 15.16 -13.32
N ASP A 72 13.38 15.64 -14.55
CA ASP A 72 14.49 15.90 -15.48
C ASP A 72 14.02 16.88 -16.58
N LYS A 73 14.30 18.17 -16.39
CA LYS A 73 14.34 19.21 -17.43
C LYS A 73 15.55 20.08 -17.16
#